data_AF-A0A5M9MKP4-F1
#
_entry.id   AF-A0A5M9MKP4-F1
#
_cell.length_a   1.000
_cell.length_b   1.000
_cell.length_c   1.000
_cell.angle_alpha   90.00
_cell.angle_beta   90.00
_cell.angle_gamma   90.00
#
_symmetry.space_group_name_H-M   'P 1'
#
loop_
_entity.id
_entity.type
_entity.pdbx_description
1 polymer ?
#
loop_
_entity_poly.entity_id
_entity_poly.type
_entity_poly.pdbx_seq_one_letter_code
_entity_poly.pdbx_strand_id
1 'polypeptide(L)'
;MFFDLVNNNKRSNEFSKTAGDWINLAQLAAVFVPCLLLFFKGLYYPSDRHSCTLKIFMAMIYLSFMLISIIPLFIDVVDHDIFGPWDSHDRAFGLGLFYGFHLFYVHPIITLVGIYSFFPQAHELDSRTRLHALSKTGLAIQAITFTIVAISWTVRVKLYDDVLTKLPLWSTFMDWYRYMWWAAVDNMVFATIQAGLFFKARHKARQLEGETEPLLRDQVEDTET
;
A
#
# COMPACT_ATOMS: atom_id res chain seq x y z
N MET A 1 -8.37 3.24 16.62
CA MET A 1 -8.59 4.13 15.45
C MET A 1 -9.09 3.43 14.18
N PHE A 2 -8.47 2.31 13.73
CA PHE A 2 -8.94 1.52 12.58
C PHE A 2 -10.38 0.98 12.75
N PHE A 3 -10.76 0.71 14.00
CA PHE A 3 -12.10 0.29 14.40
C PHE A 3 -12.95 1.48 14.92
N ASP A 4 -12.35 2.45 15.62
CA ASP A 4 -13.08 3.60 16.17
C ASP A 4 -13.62 4.60 15.13
N LEU A 5 -12.92 4.80 14.00
CA LEU A 5 -13.35 5.75 12.96
C LEU A 5 -14.62 5.30 12.21
N VAL A 6 -14.93 4.01 12.24
CA VAL A 6 -16.14 3.44 11.61
C VAL A 6 -17.26 3.26 12.63
N ASN A 7 -16.91 3.15 13.91
CA ASN A 7 -17.84 2.79 14.98
C ASN A 7 -18.07 3.95 15.96
N ASN A 8 -18.47 5.12 15.45
CA ASN A 8 -18.90 6.23 16.31
C ASN A 8 -20.34 6.00 16.81
N ASN A 9 -20.57 4.89 17.54
CA ASN A 9 -21.86 4.59 18.14
C ASN A 9 -21.78 4.85 19.65
N LYS A 10 -22.11 6.08 20.06
CA LYS A 10 -22.16 6.53 21.47
C LYS A 10 -23.19 5.79 22.36
N ARG A 11 -23.64 4.58 22.01
CA ARG A 11 -24.82 3.98 22.67
C ARG A 11 -24.87 2.47 22.91
N SER A 12 -23.81 1.71 22.68
CA SER A 12 -23.85 0.28 23.04
C SER A 12 -22.63 -0.12 23.86
N ASN A 13 -22.89 -0.44 25.13
CA ASN A 13 -21.96 -1.11 26.06
C ASN A 13 -21.69 -2.58 25.67
N GLU A 14 -21.77 -2.91 24.39
CA GLU A 14 -21.47 -4.23 23.85
C GLU A 14 -20.39 -4.06 22.79
N PHE A 15 -19.26 -4.75 22.99
CA PHE A 15 -18.23 -5.02 21.97
C PHE A 15 -18.82 -5.89 20.84
N SER A 16 -19.87 -5.42 20.17
CA SER A 16 -20.40 -6.02 18.96
C SER A 16 -19.46 -5.65 17.82
N LYS A 17 -18.59 -6.58 17.41
CA LYS A 17 -17.76 -6.47 16.20
C LYS A 17 -18.65 -6.04 15.04
N THR A 18 -18.47 -4.83 14.55
CA THR A 18 -19.33 -4.31 13.48
C THR A 18 -18.93 -4.90 12.13
N ALA A 19 -19.85 -4.91 11.15
CA ALA A 19 -19.52 -5.30 9.78
C ALA A 19 -18.36 -4.46 9.20
N GLY A 20 -18.24 -3.20 9.62
CA GLY A 20 -17.13 -2.31 9.25
C GLY A 20 -15.77 -2.85 9.70
N ASP A 21 -15.70 -3.37 10.92
CA ASP A 21 -14.48 -3.93 11.50
C ASP A 21 -13.98 -5.14 10.70
N TRP A 22 -14.89 -6.03 10.30
CA TRP A 22 -14.55 -7.19 9.48
C TRP A 22 -14.04 -6.81 8.09
N ILE A 23 -14.67 -5.81 7.44
CA ILE A 23 -14.21 -5.35 6.11
C ILE A 23 -12.85 -4.66 6.23
N ASN A 24 -12.63 -3.90 7.30
CA ASN A 24 -11.35 -3.27 7.60
C ASN A 24 -10.25 -4.34 7.80
N LEU A 25 -10.51 -5.37 8.60
CA LEU A 25 -9.58 -6.50 8.78
C LEU A 25 -9.31 -7.23 7.46
N ALA A 26 -10.34 -7.48 6.66
CA ALA A 26 -10.21 -8.14 5.36
C ALA A 26 -9.33 -7.32 4.40
N GLN A 27 -9.48 -6.00 4.38
CA GLN A 27 -8.65 -5.12 3.56
C GLN A 27 -7.22 -5.01 4.05
N LEU A 28 -7.02 -4.93 5.36
CA LEU A 28 -5.69 -5.01 5.94
C LEU A 28 -5.01 -6.29 5.49
N ALA A 29 -5.69 -7.44 5.61
CA ALA A 29 -5.15 -8.72 5.15
C ALA A 29 -4.89 -8.75 3.63
N ALA A 30 -5.82 -8.23 2.82
CA ALA A 30 -5.72 -8.20 1.37
C ALA A 30 -4.57 -7.35 0.83
N VAL A 31 -4.12 -6.33 1.59
CA VAL A 31 -2.94 -5.53 1.25
C VAL A 31 -1.69 -6.12 1.90
N PHE A 32 -1.75 -6.37 3.20
CA PHE A 32 -0.60 -6.72 4.02
C PHE A 32 -0.02 -8.09 3.64
N VAL A 33 -0.85 -9.11 3.44
CA VAL A 33 -0.38 -10.47 3.14
C VAL A 33 0.31 -10.52 1.77
N PRO A 34 -0.28 -10.01 0.67
CA PRO A 34 0.43 -9.98 -0.62
C PRO A 34 1.71 -9.15 -0.61
N CYS A 35 1.72 -8.00 0.07
CA CYS A 35 2.92 -7.18 0.21
C CYS A 35 4.05 -7.94 0.93
N LEU A 36 3.73 -8.61 2.05
CA LEU A 36 4.69 -9.47 2.76
C LEU A 36 5.22 -10.60 1.88
N LEU A 37 4.33 -11.29 1.16
CA LEU A 37 4.72 -12.39 0.28
C LEU A 37 5.67 -11.92 -0.81
N LEU A 38 5.41 -10.76 -1.42
CA LEU A 38 6.30 -10.17 -2.44
C LEU A 38 7.65 -9.76 -1.85
N PHE A 39 7.64 -9.20 -0.64
CA PHE A 39 8.85 -8.84 0.09
C PHE A 39 9.72 -10.07 0.39
N PHE A 40 9.13 -11.13 0.96
CA PHE A 40 9.84 -12.37 1.24
C PHE A 40 10.34 -13.05 -0.03
N LYS A 41 9.57 -13.03 -1.12
CA LYS A 41 10.05 -13.52 -2.42
C LYS A 41 11.27 -12.73 -2.90
N GLY A 42 11.28 -11.40 -2.75
CA GLY A 42 12.43 -10.56 -3.10
C GLY A 42 13.68 -10.86 -2.26
N LEU A 43 13.51 -11.22 -0.99
CA LEU A 43 14.61 -11.67 -0.14
C LEU A 43 15.11 -13.06 -0.52
N TYR A 44 14.18 -14.00 -0.73
CA TYR A 44 14.45 -15.41 -0.96
C TYR A 44 15.11 -15.70 -2.31
N TYR A 45 14.60 -15.13 -3.41
CA TYR A 45 15.15 -15.43 -4.74
C TYR A 45 16.50 -14.76 -4.96
N PRO A 46 17.51 -15.46 -5.50
CA PRO A 46 18.80 -14.87 -5.82
C PRO A 46 18.62 -13.73 -6.83
N SER A 47 19.38 -12.65 -6.63
CA SER A 47 19.33 -11.47 -7.48
C SER A 47 20.73 -11.16 -7.96
N ASP A 48 20.97 -11.29 -9.25
CA ASP A 48 22.28 -11.07 -9.88
C ASP A 48 22.83 -9.64 -9.66
N ARG A 49 21.93 -8.69 -9.36
CA ARG A 49 22.22 -7.25 -9.25
C ARG A 49 22.25 -6.72 -7.81
N HIS A 50 21.71 -7.46 -6.84
CA HIS A 50 21.53 -6.96 -5.48
C HIS A 50 22.35 -7.80 -4.51
N SER A 51 23.27 -7.14 -3.79
CA SER A 51 24.12 -7.80 -2.80
C SER A 51 23.31 -8.33 -1.62
N CYS A 52 23.81 -9.37 -0.96
CA CYS A 52 23.25 -9.90 0.28
C CYS A 52 23.11 -8.78 1.35
N THR A 53 24.10 -7.90 1.44
CA THR A 53 24.09 -6.74 2.34
C THR A 53 22.89 -5.82 2.11
N LEU A 54 22.55 -5.53 0.86
CA LEU A 54 21.39 -4.70 0.53
C LEU A 54 20.07 -5.37 0.93
N LYS A 55 19.94 -6.69 0.71
CA LYS A 55 18.77 -7.45 1.15
C LYS A 55 18.59 -7.43 2.67
N ILE A 56 19.69 -7.62 3.42
CA ILE A 56 19.69 -7.53 4.88
C ILE A 56 19.31 -6.12 5.32
N PHE A 57 19.86 -5.09 4.69
CA PHE A 57 19.52 -3.70 5.00
C PHE A 57 18.03 -3.40 4.78
N MET A 58 17.44 -3.87 3.67
CA MET A 58 16.00 -3.72 3.41
C MET A 58 15.15 -4.51 4.42
N ALA A 59 15.59 -5.71 4.83
CA ALA A 59 14.95 -6.47 5.90
C ALA A 59 14.98 -5.72 7.24
N MET A 60 16.10 -5.09 7.58
CA MET A 60 16.22 -4.28 8.79
C MET A 60 15.30 -3.05 8.75
N ILE A 61 15.26 -2.31 7.63
CA ILE A 61 14.33 -1.18 7.48
C ILE A 61 12.88 -1.65 7.66
N TYR A 62 12.50 -2.75 7.00
CA TYR A 62 11.15 -3.30 7.10
C TYR A 62 10.82 -3.74 8.52
N LEU A 63 11.76 -4.40 9.20
CA LEU A 63 11.61 -4.81 10.60
C LEU A 63 11.47 -3.59 11.53
N SER A 64 12.27 -2.53 11.33
CA SER A 64 12.14 -1.27 12.07
C SER A 64 10.77 -0.63 11.87
N PHE A 65 10.28 -0.59 10.62
CA PHE A 65 8.94 -0.09 10.32
C PHE A 65 7.86 -0.90 11.04
N MET A 66 7.95 -2.22 11.03
CA MET A 66 7.04 -3.13 11.73
C MET A 66 7.08 -2.92 13.26
N LEU A 67 8.28 -2.78 13.83
CA LEU A 67 8.50 -2.52 15.26
C LEU A 67 7.88 -1.20 15.71
N ILE A 68 7.94 -0.16 14.87
CA ILE A 68 7.40 1.17 15.21
C ILE A 68 5.89 1.26 14.96
N SER A 69 5.39 0.58 13.93
CA SER A 69 3.99 0.77 13.47
C SER A 69 3.04 -0.30 14.00
N ILE A 70 3.44 -1.57 13.98
CA ILE A 70 2.55 -2.70 14.23
C ILE A 70 2.65 -3.17 15.69
N ILE A 71 3.85 -3.28 16.23
CA ILE A 71 4.04 -3.80 17.59
C ILE A 71 3.34 -2.96 18.67
N PRO A 72 3.42 -1.61 18.66
CA PRO A 72 2.73 -0.82 19.68
C PRO A 72 1.22 -1.01 19.63
N LEU A 73 0.64 -1.21 18.44
CA LEU A 73 -0.79 -1.50 18.27
C LEU A 73 -1.15 -2.90 18.78
N PHE A 74 -0.30 -3.90 18.54
CA PHE A 74 -0.54 -5.26 19.05
C PHE A 74 -0.45 -5.32 20.57
N ILE A 75 0.54 -4.65 21.17
CA ILE A 75 0.66 -4.60 22.64
C ILE A 75 -0.51 -3.82 23.23
N ASP A 76 -0.95 -2.71 22.64
CA ASP A 76 -2.14 -1.97 23.09
C ASP A 76 -3.40 -2.84 23.07
N VAL A 77 -3.57 -3.71 22.07
CA VAL A 77 -4.73 -4.62 21.98
C VAL A 77 -4.65 -5.78 22.98
N VAL A 78 -3.45 -6.23 23.36
CA VAL A 78 -3.27 -7.39 24.25
C VAL A 78 -3.24 -6.97 25.71
N ASP A 79 -2.44 -5.96 26.03
CA ASP A 79 -2.10 -5.58 27.40
C ASP A 79 -2.80 -4.29 27.83
N HIS A 80 -3.42 -3.54 26.90
CA HIS A 80 -4.22 -2.32 27.11
C HIS A 80 -3.59 -1.19 27.95
N ASP A 81 -2.35 -1.37 28.42
CA ASP A 81 -1.65 -0.49 29.35
C ASP A 81 -0.41 0.15 28.74
N ILE A 82 -0.03 -0.18 27.49
CA ILE A 82 1.18 0.38 26.86
C ILE A 82 1.13 1.91 26.74
N PHE A 83 -0.06 2.45 26.49
CA PHE A 83 -0.29 3.90 26.49
C PHE A 83 -0.88 4.39 27.82
N GLY A 84 -1.20 3.50 28.75
CA GLY A 84 -1.86 3.78 30.03
C GLY A 84 -3.33 3.35 30.05
N PRO A 85 -4.00 3.41 31.21
CA PRO A 85 -5.38 2.96 31.37
C PRO A 85 -6.36 3.64 30.42
N TRP A 86 -7.45 2.95 30.05
CA TRP A 86 -8.42 3.34 29.02
C TRP A 86 -8.96 4.77 29.10
N ASP A 87 -9.18 5.29 30.31
CA ASP A 87 -9.70 6.65 30.56
C ASP A 87 -8.64 7.61 31.12
N SER A 88 -7.34 7.29 30.96
CA SER A 88 -6.26 8.15 31.45
C SER A 88 -5.88 9.25 30.46
N HIS A 89 -5.48 10.40 31.01
CA HIS A 89 -4.86 11.47 30.22
C HIS A 89 -3.57 11.00 29.54
N ASP A 90 -2.84 10.10 30.20
CA ASP A 90 -1.59 9.50 29.71
C ASP A 90 -1.83 8.69 28.43
N ARG A 91 -2.95 7.95 28.35
CA ARG A 91 -3.35 7.22 27.15
C ARG A 91 -3.66 8.11 25.97
N ALA A 92 -4.43 9.18 26.20
CA ALA A 92 -4.72 10.16 25.16
C ALA A 92 -3.43 10.81 24.64
N PHE A 93 -2.48 11.11 25.53
CA PHE A 93 -1.18 11.66 25.17
C PHE A 93 -0.32 10.66 24.38
N GLY A 94 -0.20 9.41 24.85
CA GLY A 94 0.59 8.36 24.19
C GLY A 94 0.07 8.03 22.79
N LEU A 95 -1.25 7.85 22.64
CA LEU A 95 -1.89 7.67 21.33
C LEU A 95 -1.73 8.91 20.45
N GLY A 96 -1.82 10.10 21.02
CA GLY A 96 -1.61 11.36 20.32
C GLY A 96 -0.19 11.48 19.74
N LEU A 97 0.83 11.11 20.53
CA LEU A 97 2.23 11.07 20.07
C LEU A 97 2.44 10.01 18.98
N PHE A 98 1.93 8.80 19.19
CA PHE A 98 2.02 7.72 18.21
C PHE A 98 1.38 8.13 16.88
N TYR A 99 0.16 8.66 16.94
CA TYR A 99 -0.58 9.14 15.77
C TYR A 99 0.11 10.32 15.10
N GLY A 100 0.53 11.32 15.87
CA GLY A 100 1.22 12.49 15.36
C GLY A 100 2.50 12.10 14.63
N PHE A 101 3.30 11.21 15.21
CA PHE A 101 4.51 10.71 14.58
C PHE A 101 4.22 10.03 13.23
N HIS A 102 3.19 9.18 13.17
CA HIS A 102 2.81 8.51 11.93
C HIS A 102 2.30 9.49 10.87
N LEU A 103 1.43 10.42 11.27
CA LEU A 103 0.84 11.41 10.37
C LEU A 103 1.89 12.35 9.76
N PHE A 104 2.81 12.86 10.58
CA PHE A 104 3.76 13.89 10.14
C PHE A 104 5.04 13.33 9.52
N TYR A 105 5.43 12.09 9.84
CA TYR A 105 6.69 11.52 9.37
C TYR A 105 6.49 10.24 8.58
N VAL A 106 5.88 9.20 9.19
CA VAL A 106 5.83 7.87 8.57
C VAL A 106 5.05 7.90 7.26
N HIS A 107 3.81 8.39 7.26
CA HIS A 107 2.98 8.39 6.06
C HIS A 107 3.59 9.21 4.92
N PRO A 108 4.01 10.48 5.12
CA PRO A 108 4.69 11.24 4.06
C PRO A 108 5.93 10.54 3.50
N ILE A 109 6.76 9.92 4.35
CA ILE A 109 7.93 9.16 3.89
C ILE A 109 7.50 7.97 3.03
N ILE A 110 6.50 7.20 3.46
CA ILE A 110 5.96 6.07 2.70
C ILE A 110 5.39 6.53 1.35
N THR A 111 4.64 7.63 1.32
CA THR A 111 4.11 8.21 0.07
C THR A 111 5.26 8.58 -0.88
N LEU A 112 6.29 9.28 -0.38
CA LEU A 112 7.44 9.70 -1.18
C LEU A 112 8.25 8.51 -1.70
N VAL A 113 8.49 7.50 -0.86
CA VAL A 113 9.12 6.23 -1.26
C VAL A 113 8.26 5.55 -2.33
N GLY A 114 6.93 5.55 -2.17
CA GLY A 114 5.98 5.01 -3.14
C GLY A 114 6.10 5.68 -4.50
N ILE A 115 6.11 7.01 -4.54
CA ILE A 115 6.30 7.80 -5.78
C ILE A 115 7.68 7.49 -6.39
N TYR A 116 8.74 7.55 -5.57
CA TYR A 116 10.11 7.32 -6.03
C TYR A 116 10.31 5.89 -6.54
N SER A 117 9.56 4.92 -6.02
CA SER A 117 9.70 3.50 -6.38
C SER A 117 9.46 3.23 -7.87
N PHE A 118 8.77 4.12 -8.59
CA PHE A 118 8.58 4.00 -10.04
C PHE A 118 9.92 3.98 -10.77
N PHE A 119 10.85 4.88 -10.45
CA PHE A 119 12.11 5.02 -11.19
C PHE A 119 12.97 3.76 -11.20
N PRO A 120 13.34 3.16 -10.05
CA PRO A 120 14.15 1.94 -10.04
C PRO A 120 13.40 0.75 -10.65
N GLN A 121 12.08 0.61 -10.43
CA GLN A 121 11.29 -0.47 -11.03
C GLN A 121 11.17 -0.32 -12.55
N ALA A 122 10.97 0.90 -13.03
CA ALA A 122 10.87 1.21 -14.44
C ALA A 122 12.23 1.05 -15.15
N HIS A 123 13.32 1.40 -14.48
CA HIS A 123 14.68 1.19 -14.98
C HIS A 123 15.04 -0.30 -15.03
N GLU A 124 14.69 -1.08 -13.99
CA GLU A 124 14.90 -2.53 -14.01
C GLU A 124 14.13 -3.18 -15.17
N LEU A 125 12.88 -2.75 -15.38
CA LEU A 125 12.05 -3.19 -16.51
C LEU A 125 12.69 -2.87 -17.87
N ASP A 126 13.35 -1.72 -18.03
CA ASP A 126 14.06 -1.36 -19.26
C ASP A 126 15.33 -2.18 -19.46
N SER A 127 16.11 -2.35 -18.40
CA SER A 127 17.43 -3.01 -18.47
C SER A 127 17.39 -4.51 -18.77
N ARG A 128 16.24 -5.16 -18.59
CA ARG A 128 16.07 -6.61 -18.82
C ARG A 128 15.58 -6.86 -20.26
N THR A 129 16.33 -7.65 -21.02
CA THR A 129 15.97 -8.06 -22.40
C THR A 129 14.83 -9.10 -22.42
N ARG A 130 14.61 -9.83 -21.32
CA ARG A 130 13.50 -10.78 -21.17
C ARG A 130 12.37 -10.19 -20.32
N LEU A 131 11.13 -10.32 -20.78
CA LEU A 131 9.90 -9.84 -20.12
C LEU A 131 9.60 -10.43 -18.73
N HIS A 132 10.40 -11.40 -18.26
CA HIS A 132 10.14 -12.13 -17.02
C HIS A 132 10.50 -11.37 -15.73
N ALA A 133 11.06 -10.17 -15.82
CA ALA A 133 11.51 -9.43 -14.63
C ALA A 133 10.35 -8.91 -13.75
N LEU A 134 9.17 -8.64 -14.33
CA LEU A 134 8.03 -8.10 -13.60
C LEU A 134 6.73 -8.74 -14.11
N SER A 135 5.98 -9.41 -13.22
CA SER A 135 4.74 -10.08 -13.59
C SER A 135 3.68 -9.06 -13.99
N LYS A 136 3.35 -8.97 -15.29
CA LYS A 136 2.26 -8.11 -15.81
C LYS A 136 0.95 -8.34 -15.04
N THR A 137 0.63 -9.61 -14.77
CA THR A 137 -0.54 -10.00 -13.99
C THR A 137 -0.44 -9.52 -12.54
N GLY A 138 0.74 -9.65 -11.92
CA GLY A 138 0.98 -9.15 -10.57
C GLY A 138 0.77 -7.64 -10.45
N LEU A 139 1.34 -6.87 -11.37
CA LEU A 139 1.17 -5.40 -11.43
C LEU A 139 -0.30 -5.02 -11.58
N ALA A 140 -1.04 -5.70 -12.46
CA ALA A 140 -2.46 -5.45 -12.68
C ALA A 140 -3.29 -5.76 -11.42
N ILE A 141 -3.04 -6.91 -10.78
CA ILE A 141 -3.70 -7.28 -9.52
C ILE A 141 -3.39 -6.24 -8.43
N GLN A 142 -2.14 -5.83 -8.28
CA GLN A 142 -1.77 -4.82 -7.30
C GLN A 142 -2.48 -3.48 -7.56
N ALA A 143 -2.47 -3.00 -8.81
CA ALA A 143 -3.14 -1.76 -9.18
C ALA A 143 -4.65 -1.80 -8.86
N ILE A 144 -5.32 -2.90 -9.19
CA ILE A 144 -6.75 -3.10 -8.91
C ILE A 144 -7.00 -3.15 -7.40
N THR A 145 -6.26 -3.98 -6.67
CA THR A 145 -6.41 -4.13 -5.21
C THR A 145 -6.23 -2.79 -4.51
N PHE A 146 -5.17 -2.05 -4.82
CA PHE A 146 -4.91 -0.74 -4.22
C PHE A 146 -5.97 0.29 -4.59
N THR A 147 -6.49 0.27 -5.82
CA THR A 147 -7.60 1.15 -6.24
C THR A 147 -8.87 0.86 -5.44
N ILE A 148 -9.25 -0.42 -5.31
CA ILE A 148 -10.43 -0.84 -4.55
C ILE A 148 -10.30 -0.41 -3.09
N VAL A 149 -9.12 -0.61 -2.49
CA VAL A 149 -8.86 -0.20 -1.10
C VAL A 149 -8.96 1.31 -0.94
N ALA A 150 -8.33 2.09 -1.83
CA ALA A 150 -8.39 3.55 -1.81
C ALA A 150 -9.84 4.06 -1.87
N ILE A 151 -10.62 3.61 -2.85
CA ILE A 151 -12.04 3.98 -3.00
C ILE A 151 -12.83 3.56 -1.77
N SER A 152 -12.59 2.36 -1.27
CA SER A 152 -13.31 1.84 -0.11
C SER A 152 -13.02 2.64 1.16
N TRP A 153 -11.83 3.20 1.34
CA TRP A 153 -11.54 4.14 2.41
C TRP A 153 -12.33 5.44 2.23
N THR A 154 -12.36 5.99 1.02
CA THR A 154 -13.12 7.22 0.72
C THR A 154 -14.63 7.06 0.98
N VAL A 155 -15.22 5.91 0.64
CA VAL A 155 -16.67 5.70 0.73
C VAL A 155 -17.15 5.33 2.14
N ARG A 156 -16.38 4.56 2.91
CA ARG A 156 -16.88 3.99 4.18
C ARG A 156 -16.70 4.87 5.40
N VAL A 157 -15.75 5.80 5.38
CA VAL A 157 -15.53 6.66 6.54
C VAL A 157 -16.71 7.62 6.64
N LYS A 158 -17.55 7.39 7.64
CA LYS A 158 -18.63 8.27 8.04
C LYS A 158 -18.07 9.48 8.79
N LEU A 159 -17.15 10.22 8.16
CA LEU A 159 -16.66 11.49 8.71
C LEU A 159 -17.77 12.56 8.75
N TYR A 160 -18.92 12.24 8.16
CA TYR A 160 -20.02 13.13 7.87
C TYR A 160 -21.27 12.71 8.65
N ASP A 161 -21.20 12.72 9.99
CA ASP A 161 -22.43 12.95 10.75
C ASP A 161 -22.90 14.40 10.51
N ASP A 162 -24.22 14.58 10.45
CA ASP A 162 -25.11 15.70 10.03
C ASP A 162 -24.63 17.18 10.04
N VAL A 163 -23.51 17.50 10.68
CA VAL A 163 -22.99 18.86 10.83
C VAL A 163 -21.99 19.24 9.72
N LEU A 164 -21.16 18.30 9.26
CA LEU A 164 -20.13 18.57 8.22
C LEU A 164 -20.65 18.44 6.78
N THR A 165 -21.78 17.76 6.54
CA THR A 165 -22.42 17.67 5.21
C THR A 165 -22.96 19.02 4.71
N LYS A 166 -23.11 19.99 5.61
CA LYS A 166 -23.60 21.34 5.30
C LYS A 166 -22.48 22.33 4.97
N LEU A 167 -21.23 21.92 5.15
CA LEU A 167 -20.05 22.76 4.96
C LEU A 167 -19.44 22.56 3.56
N PRO A 168 -18.84 23.60 2.95
CA PRO A 168 -18.13 23.46 1.68
C PRO A 168 -17.03 22.41 1.76
N LEU A 169 -16.84 21.64 0.68
CA LEU A 169 -15.86 20.55 0.59
C LEU A 169 -14.42 20.98 0.97
N TRP A 170 -14.05 22.23 0.69
CA TRP A 170 -12.77 22.81 1.09
C TRP A 170 -12.57 22.96 2.60
N SER A 171 -13.65 23.20 3.35
CA SER A 171 -13.59 23.35 4.82
C SER A 171 -13.54 22.01 5.55
N THR A 172 -14.06 20.94 4.93
CA THR A 172 -13.97 19.58 5.47
C THR A 172 -12.69 18.85 5.02
N PHE A 173 -11.97 19.41 4.04
CA PHE A 173 -10.77 18.81 3.47
C PHE A 173 -9.66 18.58 4.50
N MET A 174 -9.44 19.50 5.45
CA MET A 174 -8.36 19.35 6.44
C MET A 174 -8.66 18.22 7.44
N ASP A 175 -9.91 18.07 7.87
CA ASP A 175 -10.32 16.95 8.71
C ASP A 175 -10.29 15.63 7.93
N TRP A 176 -10.79 15.63 6.70
CA TRP A 176 -10.66 14.48 5.79
C TRP A 176 -9.20 14.08 5.60
N TYR A 177 -8.31 15.03 5.35
CA TYR A 177 -6.89 14.81 5.18
C TYR A 177 -6.30 14.20 6.45
N ARG A 178 -6.54 14.81 7.62
CA ARG A 178 -6.04 14.31 8.91
C ARG A 178 -6.42 12.83 9.15
N TYR A 179 -7.66 12.46 8.87
CA TYR A 179 -8.15 11.11 9.20
C TYR A 179 -7.98 10.07 8.09
N MET A 180 -8.00 10.49 6.82
CA MET A 180 -8.15 9.61 5.66
C MET A 180 -7.00 9.67 4.67
N TRP A 181 -6.16 10.72 4.70
CA TRP A 181 -5.07 10.92 3.75
C TRP A 181 -4.21 9.67 3.61
N TRP A 182 -3.71 9.15 4.73
CA TRP A 182 -2.78 8.03 4.71
C TRP A 182 -3.40 6.78 4.07
N ALA A 183 -4.64 6.43 4.43
CA ALA A 183 -5.28 5.22 3.95
C ALA A 183 -5.74 5.34 2.49
N ALA A 184 -6.28 6.48 2.08
CA ALA A 184 -6.76 6.64 0.71
C ALA A 184 -5.61 6.98 -0.26
N VAL A 185 -4.74 7.91 0.12
CA VAL A 185 -3.72 8.46 -0.78
C VAL A 185 -2.54 7.53 -0.95
N ASP A 186 -2.04 6.87 0.09
CA ASP A 186 -0.93 5.91 -0.08
C ASP A 186 -1.36 4.77 -1.02
N ASN A 187 -2.58 4.25 -0.84
CA ASN A 187 -3.13 3.23 -1.73
C ASN A 187 -3.33 3.76 -3.16
N MET A 188 -3.79 5.00 -3.34
CA MET A 188 -3.94 5.59 -4.68
C MET A 188 -2.59 5.82 -5.37
N VAL A 189 -1.57 6.23 -4.63
CA VAL A 189 -0.20 6.37 -5.13
C VAL A 189 0.31 4.99 -5.57
N PHE A 190 0.21 3.97 -4.72
CA PHE A 190 0.60 2.61 -5.10
C PHE A 190 -0.16 2.12 -6.33
N ALA A 191 -1.47 2.32 -6.39
CA ALA A 191 -2.26 1.95 -7.56
C ALA A 191 -1.74 2.60 -8.85
N THR A 192 -1.46 3.92 -8.80
CA THR A 192 -0.96 4.69 -9.94
C THR A 192 0.40 4.19 -10.40
N ILE A 193 1.31 3.92 -9.47
CA ILE A 193 2.66 3.45 -9.78
C ILE A 193 2.61 2.05 -10.40
N GLN A 194 1.82 1.14 -9.82
CA GLN A 194 1.65 -0.23 -10.34
C GLN A 194 0.97 -0.23 -11.72
N ALA A 195 -0.02 0.64 -11.95
CA ALA A 195 -0.64 0.83 -13.24
C ALA A 195 0.35 1.37 -14.28
N GLY A 196 1.17 2.37 -13.92
CA GLY A 196 2.20 2.92 -14.79
C GLY A 196 3.22 1.85 -15.23
N LEU A 197 3.69 1.04 -14.27
CA LEU A 197 4.59 -0.09 -14.56
C LEU A 197 3.91 -1.15 -15.45
N PHE A 198 2.62 -1.44 -15.24
CA PHE A 198 1.86 -2.35 -16.07
C PHE A 198 1.80 -1.87 -17.53
N PHE A 199 1.45 -0.60 -17.76
CA PHE A 199 1.40 -0.03 -19.11
C PHE A 199 2.77 -0.02 -19.78
N LYS A 200 3.82 0.30 -19.03
CA LYS A 200 5.20 0.24 -19.53
C LYS A 200 5.61 -1.18 -19.93
N ALA A 201 5.33 -2.17 -19.09
CA ALA A 201 5.62 -3.58 -19.38
C ALA A 201 4.83 -4.10 -20.59
N ARG A 202 3.57 -3.66 -20.73
CA ARG A 202 2.73 -3.98 -21.89
C ARG A 202 3.24 -3.35 -23.18
N HIS A 203 3.69 -2.11 -23.13
CA HIS A 203 4.26 -1.42 -24.29
C HIS A 203 5.51 -2.13 -24.80
N LYS A 204 6.43 -2.47 -23.88
CA LYS A 204 7.65 -3.21 -24.20
C LYS A 204 7.38 -4.62 -24.76
N ALA A 205 6.36 -5.31 -24.24
CA ALA A 205 5.91 -6.60 -24.78
C ALA A 205 5.57 -6.51 -26.28
N ARG A 206 4.80 -5.48 -26.64
CA ARG A 206 4.34 -5.26 -28.02
C ARG A 206 5.48 -4.92 -28.97
N GLN A 207 6.47 -4.15 -28.51
CA GLN A 207 7.65 -3.83 -29.32
C GLN A 207 8.46 -5.10 -29.65
N LEU A 208 8.69 -5.95 -28.65
CA LEU A 208 9.45 -7.19 -28.84
C LEU A 208 8.71 -8.21 -29.73
N GLU A 209 7.38 -8.29 -29.62
CA GLU A 209 6.56 -9.12 -30.52
C GLU A 209 6.60 -8.59 -31.97
N GLY A 210 6.53 -7.28 -32.18
CA GLY A 210 6.61 -6.67 -33.52
C GLY A 210 8.00 -6.79 -34.18
N GLU A 211 9.08 -6.82 -33.40
CA GLU A 211 10.45 -7.01 -33.92
C GLU A 211 10.75 -8.47 -34.32
N THR A 212 9.97 -9.46 -33.82
CA THR A 212 10.18 -10.88 -34.16
C THR A 212 9.42 -11.34 -35.41
N GLU A 213 8.41 -10.60 -35.87
CA GLU A 213 7.66 -10.93 -37.09
C GLU A 213 8.45 -10.81 -38.41
N PRO A 214 9.34 -9.82 -38.65
CA PRO A 214 10.06 -9.72 -39.93
C PRO A 214 11.13 -10.81 -40.11
N LEU A 215 11.80 -11.24 -39.04
CA LEU A 215 12.91 -12.22 -39.12
C LEU A 215 12.46 -13.65 -39.47
N LEU A 216 11.21 -14.01 -39.18
CA LEU A 216 10.65 -15.32 -39.56
C LEU A 216 10.11 -15.33 -40.98
N ARG A 217 9.77 -14.16 -41.54
CA ARG A 217 9.24 -14.04 -42.90
C ARG A 217 10.35 -14.21 -43.94
N ASP A 218 11.50 -13.60 -43.70
CA ASP A 218 12.66 -13.68 -44.59
C ASP A 218 13.28 -15.09 -44.62
N GLN A 219 13.29 -15.81 -43.49
CA GLN A 219 13.77 -17.20 -43.47
C GLN A 219 12.86 -18.18 -44.21
N VAL A 220 11.54 -17.95 -44.22
CA VAL A 220 10.61 -18.81 -44.97
C VAL A 220 10.75 -18.56 -46.48
N GLU A 221 10.96 -17.32 -46.91
CA GLU A 221 11.22 -17.00 -48.32
C GLU A 221 12.58 -17.54 -48.81
N ASP A 222 13.63 -17.53 -47.97
CA ASP A 222 14.96 -18.06 -48.34
C ASP A 222 15.03 -19.60 -48.39
N THR A 223 14.02 -20.33 -47.88
CA THR A 223 13.99 -21.81 -47.93
C THR A 223 13.19 -22.36 -49.13
N GLU A 224 12.53 -21.50 -49.91
CA GLU A 224 11.70 -21.88 -51.06
C GLU A 224 12.38 -21.68 -52.43
N THR A 225 13.68 -21.36 -52.48
CA THR A 225 14.50 -21.30 -53.72
C THR A 225 15.55 -22.40 -53.77
#